data_AF-A0AA95GW46-F1
#
_entry.id   AF-A0AA95GW46-F1
#
_cell.length_a   1.000
_cell.length_b   1.000
_cell.length_c   1.000
_cell.angle_alpha   90.00
_cell.angle_beta   90.00
_cell.angle_gamma   90.00
#
_symmetry.space_group_name_H-M   'P 1'
#
loop_
_entity.id
_entity.type
_entity.pdbx_description
1 polymer ?
#
loop_
_entity_poly.entity_id
_entity_poly.type
_entity_poly.pdbx_seq_one_letter_code
_entity_poly.pdbx_strand_id
1 'polypeptide(L)' 'MKKTTSDFKEDILRLREQGLSYERIAFWLAENKKFEVTANAIRLFIVKQKRIAAMKK' A
#
# COMPACT_ATOMS: atom_id res chain seq x y z
N MET A 1 12.47 -12.21 -13.39
CA MET A 1 12.07 -10.79 -13.26
C MET A 1 12.09 -10.42 -11.79
N LYS A 2 12.92 -9.44 -11.38
CA LYS A 2 12.95 -8.94 -9.99
C LYS A 2 11.56 -8.41 -9.65
N LYS A 3 10.83 -9.06 -8.73
CA LYS A 3 9.56 -8.56 -8.18
C LYS A 3 9.86 -7.33 -7.33
N THR A 4 10.03 -6.21 -8.00
CA THR A 4 10.39 -4.94 -7.38
C THR A 4 9.16 -4.32 -6.74
N THR A 5 9.41 -3.58 -5.67
CA THR A 5 8.53 -2.74 -4.83
C THR A 5 7.35 -2.00 -5.50
N SER A 6 7.29 -1.92 -6.84
CA SER A 6 6.16 -1.34 -7.58
C SER A 6 4.86 -2.11 -7.34
N ASP A 7 4.93 -3.45 -7.31
CA ASP A 7 3.75 -4.33 -7.20
C ASP A 7 2.99 -4.10 -5.89
N PHE A 8 3.72 -3.95 -4.77
CA PHE A 8 3.15 -3.62 -3.46
C PHE A 8 2.49 -2.25 -3.43
N LYS A 9 3.12 -1.25 -4.07
CA LYS A 9 2.57 0.11 -4.13
C LYS A 9 1.24 0.12 -4.86
N GLU A 10 1.20 -0.51 -6.03
CA GLU A 10 0.01 -0.56 -6.88
C GLU A 10 -1.14 -1.30 -6.19
N ASP A 11 -0.86 -2.44 -5.56
CA ASP A 11 -1.88 -3.16 -4.79
C ASP A 11 -2.41 -2.36 -3.61
N ILE A 12 -1.54 -1.72 -2.82
CA ILE A 12 -1.98 -0.90 -1.67
C ILE A 12 -2.86 0.27 -2.13
N LEU A 13 -2.48 0.96 -3.20
CA LEU A 13 -3.25 2.08 -3.72
C LEU A 13 -4.58 1.62 -4.31
N ARG A 14 -4.58 0.55 -5.12
CA ARG A 14 -5.79 -0.04 -5.70
C ARG A 14 -6.77 -0.50 -4.63
N LEU A 15 -6.31 -1.23 -3.62
CA LEU A 15 -7.16 -1.70 -2.52
C LEU A 15 -7.70 -0.52 -1.71
N ARG A 16 -6.92 0.56 -1.57
CA ARG A 16 -7.41 1.78 -0.91
C ARG A 16 -8.48 2.50 -1.73
N GLU A 17 -8.33 2.56 -3.05
CA GLU A 17 -9.34 3.13 -3.96
C GLU A 17 -10.64 2.30 -3.95
N GLN A 18 -10.54 0.99 -3.75
CA GLN A 18 -11.70 0.10 -3.51
C GLN A 18 -12.38 0.33 -2.14
N GLY A 19 -11.87 1.24 -1.31
CA GLY A 19 -12.47 1.61 -0.03
C GLY A 19 -12.04 0.75 1.15
N LEU A 20 -11.09 -0.17 0.99
CA LEU A 20 -10.64 -1.02 2.10
C LEU A 20 -9.97 -0.20 3.21
N SER A 21 -10.19 -0.64 4.46
CA SER A 21 -9.47 -0.11 5.62
C SER A 21 -8.00 -0.54 5.61
N TYR A 22 -7.14 0.20 6.30
CA TYR A 22 -5.71 -0.13 6.36
C TYR A 22 -5.44 -1.52 6.96
N GLU A 23 -6.24 -1.95 7.93
CA GLU A 23 -6.17 -3.30 8.50
C GLU A 23 -6.51 -4.36 7.46
N ARG A 24 -7.57 -4.15 6.67
CA ARG A 24 -7.95 -5.10 5.60
C ARG A 24 -6.87 -5.20 4.52
N ILE A 25 -6.20 -4.09 4.19
CA ILE A 25 -5.08 -4.10 3.25
C ILE A 25 -3.89 -4.87 3.85
N ALA A 26 -3.60 -4.70 5.14
CA ALA A 26 -2.56 -5.46 5.83
C ALA A 26 -2.82 -6.97 5.79
N PHE A 27 -4.06 -7.39 6.11
CA PHE A 27 -4.46 -8.78 6.00
C PHE A 27 -4.33 -9.31 4.57
N TRP A 28 -4.80 -8.55 3.58
CA TRP A 28 -4.70 -8.96 2.19
C TRP A 28 -3.26 -9.18 1.75
N LEU A 29 -2.33 -8.31 2.15
CA LEU A 29 -0.90 -8.43 1.86
C LEU A 29 -0.28 -9.66 2.53
N ALA A 30 -0.65 -9.94 3.78
CA ALA A 30 -0.20 -11.14 4.48
C ALA A 30 -0.70 -12.42 3.79
N GLU A 31 -1.97 -12.46 3.38
CA GLU A 31 -2.59 -13.63 2.76
C GLU A 31 -2.05 -13.91 1.35
N ASN A 32 -2.01 -12.87 0.51
CA ASN A 32 -1.77 -12.99 -0.94
C ASN A 32 -0.30 -12.82 -1.33
N LYS A 33 0.45 -11.99 -0.59
CA LYS A 33 1.85 -11.67 -0.92
C LYS A 33 2.83 -12.28 0.09
N LYS A 34 2.35 -12.95 1.14
CA LYS A 34 3.16 -13.47 2.26
C LYS A 34 4.03 -12.36 2.87
N PHE A 35 3.46 -11.16 2.96
CA PHE A 35 4.15 -9.97 3.46
C PHE A 35 3.39 -9.40 4.65
N GLU A 36 4.01 -9.48 5.83
CA GLU A 36 3.44 -8.94 7.05
C GLU A 36 3.74 -7.45 7.17
N VAL A 37 2.71 -6.65 7.42
CA VAL A 37 2.83 -5.20 7.60
C VAL A 37 1.72 -4.70 8.51
N THR A 38 2.02 -3.69 9.32
CA THR A 38 1.02 -3.08 10.19
C THR A 38 0.13 -2.09 9.42
N ALA A 39 -1.13 -1.95 9.86
CA ALA A 39 -2.06 -0.96 9.31
C ALA A 39 -1.49 0.47 9.35
N ASN A 40 -0.72 0.82 10.40
CA ASN A 40 -0.09 2.13 10.51
C ASN A 40 1.01 2.33 9.45
N ALA A 41 1.80 1.30 9.15
CA ALA A 41 2.81 1.39 8.08
C ALA A 41 2.16 1.63 6.71
N ILE A 42 1.03 0.99 6.42
CA ILE A 42 0.24 1.24 5.20
C ILE A 42 -0.27 2.68 5.16
N ARG A 43 -0.82 3.18 6.27
CA ARG A 43 -1.29 4.57 6.38
C ARG A 43 -0.17 5.57 6.09
N LEU A 44 0.98 5.40 6.75
CA LEU A 44 2.15 6.26 6.55
C LEU A 44 2.65 6.21 5.11
N PHE A 45 2.66 5.02 4.51
CA PHE A 45 3.02 4.84 3.11
C PHE A 45 2.12 5.64 2.17
N ILE A 46 0.79 5.52 2.32
CA ILE A 46 -0.17 6.24 1.48
C ILE A 46 -0.02 7.77 1.65
N VAL A 47 0.14 8.25 2.88
CA VAL A 47 0.37 9.68 3.14
C VAL A 47 1.66 10.17 2.46
N LYS A 48 2.74 9.39 2.54
CA LYS A 48 4.00 9.69 1.85
C LYS A 48 3.81 9.77 0.33
N GLN A 49 3.09 8.83 -0.28
CA GLN A 49 2.80 8.86 -1.72
C GLN A 49 2.01 10.11 -2.12
N LYS A 50 0.99 10.50 -1.34
CA LYS A 50 0.21 11.72 -1.59
C LYS A 50 1.07 12.98 -1.51
N ARG A 51 1.96 13.07 -0.53
CA ARG A 51 2.90 14.20 -0.40
C ARG A 51 3.86 14.28 -1.58
N ILE A 52 4.42 13.15 -2.02
CA ILE A 52 5.29 13.10 -3.19
C ILE A 52 4.53 13.54 -4.45
N ALA A 53 3.28 13.11 -4.63
CA ALA A 53 2.45 13.53 -5.76
C ALA A 53 2.15 15.03 -5.73
N ALA A 54 1.88 15.59 -4.54
CA ALA A 54 1.64 17.03 -4.37
C ALA A 54 2.89 17.88 -4.65
N MET A 55 4.10 17.39 -4.33
CA MET A 55 5.35 18.09 -4.61
C MET A 55 5.76 18.08 -6.08
N LYS A 56 5.16 17.21 -6.91
CA LYS A 56 5.41 17.12 -8.35
C LYS A 56 4.45 17.96 -9.19
N LYS A 57 3.50 18.64 -8.55
CA LYS A 57 2.55 19.57 -9.17
C LYS A 57 3.08 20.99 -9.01
#